data_AF-A0A844B8J1-F1
#
_entry.id   AF-A0A844B8J1-F1
#
_cell.length_a   1.000
_cell.length_b   1.000
_cell.length_c   1.000
_cell.angle_alpha   90.00
_cell.angle_beta   90.00
_cell.angle_gamma   90.00
#
_symmetry.space_group_name_H-M   'P 1'
#
loop_
_entity.id
_entity.type
_entity.pdbx_description
1 polymer ?
#
loop_
_entity_poly.entity_id
_entity_poly.type
_entity_poly.pdbx_seq_one_letter_code
_entity_poly.pdbx_strand_id
1 'polypeptide(L)'
;MKDTPLDRSEQALLAVICEMDAEGGAVERDALSVRARGRGLEVARPLSGLVARGLIEEIQRRPLLLARVFGARQRLVLKLTDAGRAAGTGVEADETEAVPEAVPVAVEPVAVEAVAPEPVAVEPPVVPEPAAEPPEPEVPEPDAPADEPAAETAAPAEAPKAPPPRAPRPDRKTVKAFTDELGGAPVSQGGVSLSHGVEPEVMDGIRDVLAGFGMELTFAGEALVGARVSAGATAGDALCEVVLFAFAHAVREDVASGGALVALGLGDYAAEMAGELRKLHAAGLIGADRIEADLARLVALTEDGPAREALAAGILSDPVGGLLPTALLPEELRPAGEA
;
A
#
# COMPACT_ATOMS: atom_id res chain seq x y z
N MET A 1 -43.47 20.62 12.53
CA MET A 1 -43.02 20.08 11.23
C MET A 1 -44.19 19.29 10.67
N LYS A 2 -44.48 19.35 9.37
CA LYS A 2 -45.66 18.66 8.82
C LYS A 2 -45.36 17.17 8.73
N ASP A 3 -46.05 16.36 9.54
CA ASP A 3 -45.99 14.90 9.55
C ASP A 3 -46.67 14.34 8.28
N THR A 4 -46.04 14.59 7.13
CA THR A 4 -46.46 13.97 5.88
C THR A 4 -45.93 12.54 5.92
N PRO A 5 -46.76 11.50 5.68
CA PRO A 5 -46.27 10.13 5.64
C PRO A 5 -45.18 9.99 4.54
N LEU A 6 -44.26 9.04 4.74
CA LEU A 6 -43.23 8.73 3.73
C LEU A 6 -43.89 8.06 2.54
N ASP A 7 -43.49 8.44 1.33
CA ASP A 7 -43.93 7.75 0.11
C ASP A 7 -43.37 6.32 0.08
N ARG A 8 -44.03 5.39 -0.62
CA ARG A 8 -43.63 3.98 -0.67
C ARG A 8 -42.19 3.82 -1.18
N SER A 9 -41.78 4.63 -2.15
CA SER A 9 -40.40 4.65 -2.63
C SER A 9 -39.40 5.22 -1.62
N GLU A 10 -39.83 6.19 -0.79
CA GLU A 10 -39.00 6.74 0.28
C GLU A 10 -38.81 5.72 1.41
N GLN A 11 -39.88 5.00 1.78
CA GLN A 11 -39.84 3.91 2.77
C GLN A 11 -38.94 2.76 2.31
N ALA A 12 -39.11 2.31 1.06
CA ALA A 12 -38.30 1.25 0.48
C ALA A 12 -36.81 1.63 0.42
N LEU A 13 -36.50 2.87 0.04
CA LEU A 13 -35.11 3.35 0.02
C LEU A 13 -34.54 3.49 1.45
N LEU A 14 -35.34 3.98 2.41
CA LEU A 14 -34.93 4.09 3.80
C LEU A 14 -34.63 2.72 4.41
N ALA A 15 -35.41 1.69 4.11
CA ALA A 15 -35.16 0.32 4.56
C ALA A 15 -33.80 -0.21 4.07
N VAL A 16 -33.47 0.01 2.79
CA VAL A 16 -32.15 -0.36 2.22
C VAL A 16 -31.02 0.39 2.94
N ILE A 17 -31.23 1.67 3.25
CA ILE A 17 -30.24 2.51 3.94
C ILE A 17 -30.02 2.03 5.39
N CYS A 18 -31.09 1.66 6.10
CA CYS A 18 -31.00 1.06 7.44
C CYS A 18 -30.25 -0.28 7.42
N GLU A 19 -30.54 -1.14 6.44
CA GLU A 19 -29.85 -2.43 6.26
C GLU A 19 -28.34 -2.22 6.04
N MET A 20 -27.96 -1.28 5.17
CA MET A 20 -26.55 -0.97 4.92
C MET A 20 -25.86 -0.32 6.13
N ASP A 21 -26.57 0.52 6.90
CA ASP A 21 -26.04 1.13 8.14
C ASP A 21 -25.82 0.07 9.23
N ALA A 22 -26.70 -0.94 9.31
CA ALA A 22 -26.54 -2.07 10.23
C ALA A 22 -25.36 -2.98 9.85
N GLU A 23 -25.10 -3.19 8.55
CA GLU A 23 -24.00 -4.02 8.05
C GLU A 23 -22.62 -3.37 8.19
N GLY A 24 -22.50 -2.06 7.97
CA GLY A 24 -21.20 -1.39 7.83
C GLY A 24 -21.11 0.05 8.36
N GLY A 25 -22.17 0.55 8.99
CA GLY A 25 -22.25 1.92 9.50
C GLY A 25 -22.41 2.96 8.38
N ALA A 26 -21.31 3.56 7.94
CA ALA A 26 -21.38 4.67 6.99
C ALA A 26 -21.76 4.20 5.57
N VAL A 27 -22.85 4.73 5.00
CA VAL A 27 -23.36 4.31 3.69
C VAL A 27 -22.85 5.24 2.59
N GLU A 28 -22.04 4.74 1.65
CA GLU A 28 -21.62 5.51 0.47
C GLU A 28 -22.76 5.63 -0.57
N ARG A 29 -22.95 6.82 -1.15
CA ARG A 29 -24.02 7.08 -2.15
C ARG A 29 -23.94 6.16 -3.37
N ASP A 30 -22.73 5.84 -3.83
CA ASP A 30 -22.53 4.98 -4.98
C ASP A 30 -22.89 3.52 -4.66
N ALA A 31 -22.48 3.02 -3.50
CA ALA A 31 -22.86 1.69 -3.01
C ALA A 31 -24.38 1.57 -2.81
N LEU A 32 -25.02 2.59 -2.22
CA LEU A 32 -26.48 2.66 -2.12
C LEU A 32 -27.11 2.64 -3.52
N SER A 33 -26.57 3.41 -4.46
CA SER A 33 -27.10 3.48 -5.83
C SER A 33 -27.05 2.14 -6.53
N VAL A 34 -25.99 1.37 -6.34
CA VAL A 34 -25.86 0.01 -6.88
C VAL A 34 -26.85 -0.94 -6.22
N ARG A 35 -26.91 -0.98 -4.88
CA ARG A 35 -27.80 -1.90 -4.14
C ARG A 35 -29.27 -1.60 -4.41
N ALA A 36 -29.67 -0.32 -4.40
CA ALA A 36 -31.04 0.11 -4.67
C ALA A 36 -31.46 -0.17 -6.12
N ARG A 37 -30.59 0.10 -7.11
CA ARG A 37 -30.88 -0.25 -8.52
C ARG A 37 -30.98 -1.76 -8.73
N GLY A 38 -30.17 -2.56 -8.01
CA GLY A 38 -30.27 -4.01 -8.01
C GLY A 38 -31.64 -4.53 -7.52
N ARG A 39 -32.33 -3.74 -6.69
CA ARG A 39 -33.71 -3.99 -6.22
C ARG A 39 -34.79 -3.29 -7.05
N GLY A 40 -34.42 -2.67 -8.18
CA GLY A 40 -35.35 -1.94 -9.04
C GLY A 40 -35.85 -0.61 -8.47
N LEU A 41 -35.16 -0.04 -7.48
CA LEU A 41 -35.55 1.21 -6.83
C LEU A 41 -34.92 2.43 -7.51
N GLU A 42 -35.70 3.52 -7.61
CA GLU A 42 -35.19 4.83 -7.99
C GLU A 42 -34.53 5.51 -6.77
N VAL A 43 -33.34 6.10 -6.95
CA VAL A 43 -32.55 6.65 -5.84
C VAL A 43 -32.63 8.17 -5.77
N ALA A 44 -32.56 8.87 -6.91
CA ALA A 44 -32.37 10.32 -6.93
C ALA A 44 -33.54 11.08 -6.28
N ARG A 45 -34.78 10.77 -6.69
CA ARG A 45 -35.97 11.46 -6.18
C ARG A 45 -36.27 11.09 -4.73
N PRO A 46 -36.34 9.81 -4.32
CA PRO A 46 -36.66 9.48 -2.92
C PRO A 46 -35.57 9.91 -1.94
N LEU A 47 -34.29 9.84 -2.34
CA LEU A 47 -33.18 10.33 -1.48
C LEU A 47 -33.32 11.82 -1.19
N SER A 48 -33.66 12.64 -2.19
CA SER A 48 -33.86 14.08 -1.98
C SER A 48 -35.00 14.38 -0.98
N GLY A 49 -36.06 13.56 -1.00
CA GLY A 49 -37.16 13.65 -0.05
C GLY A 49 -36.75 13.26 1.38
N LEU A 50 -35.97 12.19 1.54
CA LEU A 50 -35.44 11.76 2.83
C LEU A 50 -34.48 12.80 3.45
N VAL A 51 -33.62 13.42 2.62
CA VAL A 51 -32.72 14.50 3.06
C VAL A 51 -33.50 15.76 3.44
N ALA A 52 -34.49 16.17 2.65
CA ALA A 52 -35.32 17.34 2.95
C ALA A 52 -36.12 17.19 4.26
N ARG A 53 -36.45 15.95 4.64
CA ARG A 53 -37.13 15.61 5.89
C ARG A 53 -36.17 15.45 7.09
N GLY A 54 -34.85 15.55 6.87
CA GLY A 54 -33.85 15.41 7.92
C GLY A 54 -33.71 13.98 8.46
N LEU A 55 -34.15 12.97 7.71
CA LEU A 55 -33.96 11.56 8.06
C LEU A 55 -32.55 11.07 7.73
N ILE A 56 -31.91 11.75 6.78
CA ILE A 56 -30.57 11.43 6.28
C ILE A 56 -29.79 12.72 6.13
N GLU A 57 -28.54 12.70 6.58
CA GLU A 57 -27.57 13.77 6.35
C GLU A 57 -26.57 13.36 5.26
N GLU A 58 -26.39 14.24 4.26
CA GLU A 58 -25.35 14.08 3.24
C GLU A 58 -24.05 14.74 3.73
N ILE A 59 -23.04 13.93 4.03
CA ILE A 59 -21.71 14.40 4.45
C ILE A 59 -20.75 14.19 3.28
N GLN A 60 -20.21 15.29 2.76
CA GLN A 60 -19.10 15.21 1.81
C GLN A 60 -17.82 14.87 2.56
N ARG A 61 -17.38 13.61 2.42
CA ARG A 61 -16.10 13.19 2.95
C ARG A 61 -15.02 13.55 1.95
N ARG A 62 -14.32 14.66 2.22
CA ARG A 62 -13.15 15.03 1.45
C ARG A 62 -12.00 14.09 1.81
N PRO A 63 -11.27 13.56 0.81
CA PRO A 63 -10.03 12.85 1.08
C PRO A 63 -9.08 13.84 1.75
N LEU A 64 -8.36 13.39 2.77
CA LEU A 64 -7.24 14.14 3.33
C LEU A 64 -6.24 14.46 2.21
N LEU A 65 -5.47 15.54 2.32
CA LEU A 65 -4.52 15.98 1.26
C LEU A 65 -3.64 14.82 0.78
N LEU A 66 -3.17 13.97 1.69
CA LEU A 66 -2.41 12.77 1.39
C LEU A 66 -3.22 11.72 0.62
N ALA A 67 -4.47 11.44 1.00
CA ALA A 67 -5.33 10.50 0.27
C ALA A 67 -5.64 10.98 -1.16
N ARG A 68 -5.65 12.30 -1.37
CA ARG A 68 -5.86 12.91 -2.70
C ARG A 68 -4.69 12.63 -3.66
N VAL A 69 -3.46 12.55 -3.14
CA VAL A 69 -2.26 12.13 -3.88
C VAL A 69 -2.39 10.69 -4.38
N PHE A 70 -2.97 9.81 -3.56
CA PHE A 70 -3.18 8.39 -3.89
C PHE A 70 -4.45 8.13 -4.72
N GLY A 71 -4.97 9.14 -5.42
CA GLY A 71 -6.13 9.01 -6.30
C GLY A 71 -7.48 8.86 -5.60
N ALA A 72 -7.57 9.07 -4.27
CA ALA A 72 -8.84 9.03 -3.57
C ALA A 72 -9.73 10.20 -4.01
N ARG A 73 -10.93 9.88 -4.48
CA ARG A 73 -11.95 10.87 -4.87
C ARG A 73 -12.80 11.29 -3.68
N GLN A 74 -13.37 12.49 -3.75
CA GLN A 74 -14.40 12.92 -2.79
C GLN A 74 -15.57 11.94 -2.84
N ARG A 75 -15.94 11.40 -1.68
CA ARG A 75 -17.07 10.47 -1.56
C ARG A 75 -18.20 11.13 -0.79
N LEU A 76 -19.42 10.93 -1.27
CA LEU A 76 -20.62 11.39 -0.60
C LEU A 76 -21.13 10.25 0.29
N VAL A 77 -21.08 10.47 1.59
CA VAL A 77 -21.48 9.51 2.61
C VAL A 77 -22.82 9.97 3.19
N LEU A 78 -23.72 9.02 3.33
CA LEU A 78 -25.04 9.20 3.91
C LEU A 78 -24.99 8.71 5.35
N LYS A 79 -25.46 9.54 6.28
CA LYS A 79 -25.59 9.20 7.69
C LYS A 79 -27.06 9.25 8.09
N LEU A 80 -27.57 8.17 8.70
CA LEU A 80 -28.91 8.21 9.28
C LEU A 80 -28.90 9.09 10.54
N THR A 81 -29.88 9.98 10.61
CA THR A 81 -30.19 10.71 11.83
C THR A 81 -30.99 9.81 12.79
N ASP A 82 -31.11 10.20 14.04
CA ASP A 82 -31.90 9.45 15.03
C ASP A 82 -33.37 9.32 14.58
N ALA A 83 -33.90 10.35 13.92
CA ALA A 83 -35.23 10.33 13.32
C ALA A 83 -35.32 9.33 12.15
N GLY A 84 -34.28 9.24 11.31
CA GLY A 84 -34.19 8.25 10.23
C GLY A 84 -34.15 6.80 10.74
N ARG A 85 -33.37 6.55 11.80
CA ARG A 85 -33.32 5.22 12.45
C ARG A 85 -34.66 4.83 13.02
N ALA A 86 -35.30 5.73 13.77
CA ALA A 86 -36.62 5.49 14.37
C ALA A 86 -37.70 5.22 13.30
N ALA A 87 -37.67 5.96 12.19
CA ALA A 87 -38.58 5.76 11.07
C ALA A 87 -38.33 4.42 10.36
N GLY A 88 -37.07 3.98 10.23
CA GLY A 88 -36.71 2.69 9.63
C GLY A 88 -37.16 1.48 10.44
N THR A 89 -37.05 1.55 11.77
CA THR A 89 -37.54 0.48 12.68
C THR A 89 -39.06 0.36 12.72
N GLY A 90 -39.80 1.40 12.33
CA GLY A 90 -41.27 1.35 12.22
C GLY A 90 -41.78 0.63 10.96
N VAL A 91 -40.93 0.46 9.94
CA VAL A 91 -41.32 -0.18 8.66
C VAL A 91 -41.47 -1.69 8.79
N GLU A 92 -40.77 -2.33 9.73
CA GLU A 92 -40.95 -3.77 10.00
C GLU A 92 -42.17 -4.08 10.87
N ALA A 93 -42.79 -3.07 11.52
CA ALA A 93 -43.90 -3.28 12.44
C ALA A 93 -45.30 -3.20 11.78
N ASP A 94 -45.41 -2.70 10.54
CA ASP A 94 -46.70 -2.38 9.91
C ASP A 94 -47.08 -3.33 8.73
N GLU A 95 -46.33 -4.43 8.55
CA GLU A 95 -46.70 -5.54 7.64
C GLU A 95 -47.41 -6.70 8.36
N THR A 96 -47.94 -6.47 9.57
CA THR A 96 -48.93 -7.37 10.19
C THR A 96 -50.31 -6.73 10.08
N GLU A 97 -50.87 -6.81 8.88
CA GLU A 97 -52.23 -6.42 8.58
C GLU A 97 -53.22 -7.14 9.50
N ALA A 98 -54.16 -6.37 10.01
CA ALA A 98 -55.14 -6.74 11.00
C ALA A 98 -56.07 -7.87 10.54
N VAL A 99 -56.30 -8.84 11.42
CA VAL A 99 -57.53 -9.64 11.44
C VAL A 99 -58.41 -9.11 12.58
N PRO A 100 -59.67 -8.70 12.31
CA PRO A 100 -60.53 -8.16 13.35
C PRO A 100 -61.21 -9.28 14.18
N GLU A 101 -61.27 -9.01 15.48
CA GLU A 101 -62.39 -9.27 16.40
C GLU A 101 -62.86 -10.71 16.67
N ALA A 102 -62.51 -11.24 17.86
CA ALA A 102 -63.43 -11.98 18.74
C ALA A 102 -62.85 -12.15 20.18
N VAL A 103 -63.41 -11.37 21.12
CA VAL A 103 -63.89 -11.67 22.50
C VAL A 103 -63.22 -12.80 23.34
N PRO A 104 -63.01 -12.60 24.67
CA PRO A 104 -61.90 -13.14 25.44
C PRO A 104 -62.21 -14.43 26.18
N VAL A 105 -61.19 -15.25 26.44
CA VAL A 105 -61.23 -16.27 27.51
C VAL A 105 -59.92 -16.23 28.30
N ALA A 106 -60.06 -15.90 29.58
CA ALA A 106 -59.05 -15.99 30.60
C ALA A 106 -58.60 -17.44 30.83
N VAL A 107 -57.29 -17.68 30.94
CA VAL A 107 -56.74 -18.69 31.84
C VAL A 107 -55.37 -18.21 32.36
N GLU A 108 -55.26 -18.17 33.68
CA GLU A 108 -54.06 -17.92 34.47
C GLU A 108 -53.00 -19.06 34.35
N PRO A 109 -51.76 -18.84 34.80
CA PRO A 109 -50.59 -19.61 34.41
C PRO A 109 -50.35 -20.84 35.29
N VAL A 110 -49.79 -21.91 34.71
CA VAL A 110 -49.17 -23.01 35.45
C VAL A 110 -47.84 -23.38 34.81
N ALA A 111 -46.89 -23.65 35.69
CA ALA A 111 -45.46 -23.74 35.50
C ALA A 111 -44.98 -25.11 35.00
N VAL A 112 -43.64 -25.20 34.96
CA VAL A 112 -42.79 -26.40 34.87
C VAL A 112 -42.61 -26.83 33.40
N GLU A 113 -41.40 -26.89 32.84
CA GLU A 113 -40.31 -27.75 33.32
C GLU A 113 -38.96 -27.34 32.73
N ALA A 114 -37.96 -27.32 33.59
CA ALA A 114 -36.56 -27.15 33.23
C ALA A 114 -36.04 -28.44 32.56
N VAL A 115 -35.57 -28.33 31.32
CA VAL A 115 -34.74 -29.35 30.69
C VAL A 115 -33.32 -28.78 30.58
N ALA A 116 -32.42 -29.42 31.32
CA ALA A 116 -30.98 -29.18 31.30
C ALA A 116 -30.42 -29.43 29.89
N PRO A 117 -29.34 -28.72 29.50
CA PRO A 117 -28.73 -28.90 28.19
C PRO A 117 -28.04 -30.27 28.08
N GLU A 118 -28.39 -31.04 27.05
CA GLU A 118 -27.57 -32.16 26.61
C GLU A 118 -26.20 -31.64 26.14
N PRO A 119 -25.08 -32.27 26.54
CA PRO A 119 -23.76 -31.90 26.06
C PRO A 119 -23.62 -32.35 24.61
N VAL A 120 -23.68 -31.40 23.67
CA VAL A 120 -23.30 -31.68 22.28
C VAL A 120 -21.81 -32.01 22.27
N ALA A 121 -21.53 -33.24 21.89
CA ALA A 121 -20.21 -33.83 21.78
C ALA A 121 -19.33 -32.99 20.85
N VAL A 122 -18.11 -32.75 21.34
CA VAL A 122 -16.98 -32.20 20.60
C VAL A 122 -16.65 -33.13 19.44
N GLU A 123 -16.87 -32.69 18.21
CA GLU A 123 -16.24 -33.31 17.04
C GLU A 123 -14.78 -32.81 16.94
N PRO A 124 -13.80 -33.72 16.86
CA PRO A 124 -12.39 -33.35 16.74
C PRO A 124 -12.07 -32.81 15.34
N PRO A 125 -11.08 -31.91 15.21
CA PRO A 125 -10.61 -31.45 13.91
C PRO A 125 -10.02 -32.63 13.12
N VAL A 126 -10.51 -32.82 11.90
CA VAL A 126 -9.94 -33.74 10.92
C VAL A 126 -8.55 -33.24 10.55
N VAL A 127 -7.54 -33.99 10.99
CA VAL A 127 -6.14 -33.87 10.60
C VAL A 127 -6.00 -34.46 9.19
N PRO A 128 -5.52 -33.71 8.17
CA PRO A 128 -4.99 -34.35 6.98
C PRO A 128 -3.59 -34.88 7.29
N GLU A 129 -3.42 -36.20 7.20
CA GLU A 129 -2.14 -36.89 7.26
C GLU A 129 -1.20 -36.49 6.10
N PRO A 130 0.13 -36.55 6.33
CA PRO A 130 1.14 -36.08 5.39
C PRO A 130 1.51 -37.18 4.40
N ALA A 131 1.52 -36.87 3.10
CA ALA A 131 2.17 -37.72 2.11
C ALA A 131 2.56 -36.91 0.86
N ALA A 132 3.84 -36.54 0.79
CA ALA A 132 4.68 -36.72 -0.40
C ALA A 132 6.10 -36.27 -0.05
N GLU A 133 7.04 -37.22 -0.11
CA GLU A 133 8.46 -37.02 0.04
C GLU A 133 9.00 -35.99 -0.98
N PRO A 134 9.99 -35.17 -0.59
CA PRO A 134 10.71 -34.33 -1.54
C PRO A 134 11.56 -35.21 -2.48
N PRO A 135 11.60 -34.94 -3.80
CA PRO A 135 12.59 -35.57 -4.65
C PRO A 135 13.99 -35.14 -4.21
N GLU A 136 14.87 -36.14 -4.10
CA GLU A 136 16.27 -36.01 -3.73
C GLU A 136 17.00 -34.98 -4.63
N PRO A 137 17.94 -34.18 -4.07
CA PRO A 137 18.85 -33.41 -4.89
C PRO A 137 19.81 -34.38 -5.59
N GLU A 138 19.76 -34.41 -6.92
CA GLU A 138 20.83 -35.01 -7.73
C GLU A 138 22.14 -34.28 -7.40
N VAL A 139 23.02 -35.01 -6.73
CA VAL A 139 24.42 -34.66 -6.50
C VAL A 139 25.15 -34.91 -7.82
N PRO A 140 25.69 -33.90 -8.53
CA PRO A 140 26.76 -34.18 -9.48
C PRO A 140 28.01 -34.53 -8.67
N GLU A 141 28.43 -35.79 -8.77
CA GLU A 141 29.72 -36.26 -8.30
C GLU A 141 30.88 -35.48 -8.94
N PRO A 142 31.98 -35.27 -8.20
CA PRO A 142 33.16 -34.56 -8.68
C PRO A 142 34.07 -35.48 -9.49
N ASP A 143 34.19 -35.24 -10.80
CA ASP A 143 35.29 -35.79 -11.58
C ASP A 143 36.56 -34.95 -11.34
N ALA A 144 37.44 -35.52 -10.53
CA ALA A 144 38.82 -35.08 -10.33
C ALA A 144 39.74 -35.71 -11.42
N PRO A 145 41.01 -35.28 -11.54
CA PRO A 145 41.64 -34.94 -12.82
C PRO A 145 42.67 -35.98 -13.32
N ALA A 146 42.96 -35.93 -14.62
CA ALA A 146 44.16 -36.45 -15.32
C ALA A 146 43.93 -36.17 -16.82
N ASP A 147 44.85 -35.77 -17.70
CA ASP A 147 46.31 -35.67 -17.75
C ASP A 147 46.62 -34.64 -18.87
N GLU A 148 47.53 -33.70 -18.63
CA GLU A 148 48.53 -33.31 -19.65
C GLU A 148 49.70 -34.32 -19.51
N PRO A 149 50.61 -34.56 -20.49
CA PRO A 149 50.97 -33.71 -21.63
C PRO A 149 51.30 -34.47 -22.95
N ALA A 150 51.44 -33.76 -24.08
CA ALA A 150 52.47 -34.07 -25.09
C ALA A 150 52.61 -32.95 -26.14
N ALA A 151 53.84 -32.42 -26.24
CA ALA A 151 54.38 -31.70 -27.39
C ALA A 151 54.37 -32.60 -28.64
N GLU A 152 54.53 -32.18 -29.89
CA GLU A 152 55.42 -31.20 -30.51
C GLU A 152 55.06 -31.22 -32.01
N THR A 153 55.13 -30.11 -32.75
CA THR A 153 55.78 -29.99 -34.07
C THR A 153 55.63 -28.55 -34.57
N ALA A 154 56.76 -27.97 -34.98
CA ALA A 154 56.93 -26.59 -35.40
C ALA A 154 56.76 -26.36 -36.92
N ALA A 155 56.38 -25.10 -37.22
CA ALA A 155 56.69 -24.27 -38.41
C ALA A 155 55.95 -24.56 -39.75
N PRO A 156 55.71 -23.54 -40.63
CA PRO A 156 56.42 -22.26 -40.73
C PRO A 156 55.58 -20.96 -40.72
N ALA A 157 56.30 -19.87 -40.46
CA ALA A 157 55.83 -18.49 -40.32
C ALA A 157 55.28 -17.87 -41.63
N GLU A 158 54.10 -17.27 -41.55
CA GLU A 158 53.61 -16.30 -42.53
C GLU A 158 54.04 -14.87 -42.17
N ALA A 159 54.46 -14.12 -43.19
CA ALA A 159 54.97 -12.75 -43.11
C ALA A 159 53.89 -11.74 -42.66
N PRO A 160 54.30 -10.61 -42.04
CA PRO A 160 53.35 -9.60 -41.54
C PRO A 160 52.67 -8.85 -42.70
N LYS A 161 51.33 -8.90 -42.75
CA LYS A 161 50.53 -8.00 -43.59
C LYS A 161 50.62 -6.57 -43.06
N ALA A 162 50.95 -5.63 -43.96
CA ALA A 162 51.01 -4.21 -43.66
C ALA A 162 49.64 -3.67 -43.18
N PRO A 163 49.60 -2.70 -42.24
CA PRO A 163 48.36 -2.09 -41.79
C PRO A 163 47.75 -1.21 -42.89
N PRO A 164 46.40 -1.11 -42.97
CA PRO A 164 45.72 -0.27 -43.95
C PRO A 164 46.00 1.22 -43.73
N PRO A 165 45.97 2.06 -44.78
CA PRO A 165 46.24 3.49 -44.68
C PRO A 165 45.18 4.19 -43.83
N ARG A 166 45.63 5.02 -42.88
CA ARG A 166 44.77 5.88 -42.05
C ARG A 166 43.99 6.87 -42.91
N ALA A 167 42.70 7.02 -42.62
CA ALA A 167 41.85 8.05 -43.20
C ALA A 167 42.44 9.46 -43.01
N PRO A 168 42.27 10.38 -43.98
CA PRO A 168 42.76 11.74 -43.87
C PRO A 168 42.09 12.45 -42.69
N ARG A 169 42.90 13.05 -41.82
CA ARG A 169 42.39 13.89 -40.72
C ARG A 169 41.74 15.14 -41.32
N PRO A 170 40.57 15.57 -40.81
CA PRO A 170 39.96 16.81 -41.26
C PRO A 170 40.85 18.02 -40.95
N ASP A 171 40.89 18.95 -41.89
CA ASP A 171 41.75 20.13 -41.90
C ASP A 171 41.41 21.05 -40.71
N ARG A 172 42.42 21.43 -39.92
CA ARG A 172 42.28 22.17 -38.65
C ARG A 172 41.92 23.66 -38.84
N LYS A 173 41.52 24.09 -40.03
CA LYS A 173 41.27 25.51 -40.36
C LYS A 173 39.82 25.94 -40.18
N THR A 174 38.92 25.05 -39.77
CA THR A 174 37.50 25.35 -39.49
C THR A 174 37.17 25.45 -37.99
N VAL A 175 38.16 25.73 -37.13
CA VAL A 175 37.96 25.93 -35.69
C VAL A 175 38.09 27.42 -35.35
N LYS A 176 37.07 28.21 -35.75
CA LYS A 176 36.89 29.60 -35.31
C LYS A 176 35.41 29.92 -35.01
N ALA A 177 34.68 28.94 -34.48
CA ALA A 177 33.31 29.13 -33.99
C ALA A 177 33.05 28.37 -32.68
N PHE A 178 34.10 28.08 -31.89
CA PHE A 178 33.98 27.23 -30.70
C PHE A 178 33.74 27.99 -29.38
N THR A 179 33.57 29.31 -29.41
CA THR A 179 33.44 30.11 -28.18
C THR A 179 32.19 30.98 -28.09
N ASP A 180 31.46 31.22 -29.20
CA ASP A 180 30.24 32.05 -29.16
C ASP A 180 28.94 31.22 -29.13
N GLU A 181 28.97 29.91 -29.41
CA GLU A 181 27.81 29.00 -29.33
C GLU A 181 27.74 28.20 -28.02
N LEU A 182 28.75 28.28 -27.15
CA LEU A 182 28.82 27.57 -25.87
C LEU A 182 28.31 28.40 -24.66
N GLY A 183 27.77 29.59 -24.93
CA GLY A 183 27.15 30.47 -23.94
C GLY A 183 25.63 30.34 -23.82
N GLY A 184 25.04 29.24 -24.28
CA GLY A 184 23.66 28.92 -23.95
C GLY A 184 23.54 28.66 -22.45
N ALA A 185 22.65 29.36 -21.75
CA ALA A 185 22.22 28.95 -20.42
C ALA A 185 21.89 27.44 -20.49
N PRO A 186 22.23 26.63 -19.47
CA PRO A 186 21.93 25.21 -19.49
C PRO A 186 20.44 25.09 -19.80
N VAL A 187 20.13 24.65 -21.02
CA VAL A 187 18.78 24.19 -21.34
C VAL A 187 18.57 23.08 -20.33
N SER A 188 17.50 23.19 -19.54
CA SER A 188 16.96 22.11 -18.73
C SER A 188 16.52 20.99 -19.68
N GLN A 189 17.49 20.34 -20.35
CA GLN A 189 17.28 19.09 -21.03
C GLN A 189 16.90 18.13 -19.92
N GLY A 190 15.62 17.76 -19.94
CA GLY A 190 14.98 16.91 -18.95
C GLY A 190 15.91 15.79 -18.55
N GLY A 191 16.19 15.72 -17.24
CA GLY A 191 16.80 14.54 -16.67
C GLY A 191 16.04 13.32 -17.17
N VAL A 192 16.77 12.23 -17.45
CA VAL A 192 16.15 10.94 -17.68
C VAL A 192 15.32 10.65 -16.43
N SER A 193 14.00 10.79 -16.54
CA SER A 193 13.09 10.57 -15.44
C SER A 193 13.18 9.09 -15.08
N LEU A 194 13.91 8.78 -14.01
CA LEU A 194 14.08 7.41 -13.49
C LEU A 194 12.75 6.81 -13.02
N SER A 195 11.72 7.65 -12.93
CA SER A 195 10.34 7.39 -12.58
C SER A 195 9.44 7.06 -13.79
N HIS A 196 10.01 6.53 -14.88
CA HIS A 196 9.25 6.09 -16.06
C HIS A 196 8.03 5.24 -15.64
N GLY A 197 6.82 5.76 -15.88
CA GLY A 197 5.56 5.06 -15.59
C GLY A 197 4.85 5.49 -14.30
N VAL A 198 5.45 6.37 -13.48
CA VAL A 198 4.77 6.98 -12.32
C VAL A 198 4.25 8.36 -12.71
N GLU A 199 2.97 8.62 -12.40
CA GLU A 199 2.39 9.94 -12.58
C GLU A 199 3.13 10.98 -11.70
N PRO A 200 3.48 12.17 -12.23
CA PRO A 200 4.20 13.19 -11.46
C PRO A 200 3.53 13.55 -10.13
N GLU A 201 2.19 13.61 -10.11
CA GLU A 201 1.41 13.90 -8.91
C GLU A 201 1.59 12.84 -7.81
N VAL A 202 1.74 11.57 -8.19
CA VAL A 202 2.01 10.47 -7.24
C VAL A 202 3.41 10.63 -6.66
N MET A 203 4.41 10.93 -7.49
CA MET A 203 5.78 11.13 -7.01
C MET A 203 5.89 12.36 -6.10
N ASP A 204 5.27 13.47 -6.49
CA ASP A 204 5.25 14.70 -5.70
C ASP A 204 4.66 14.45 -4.32
N GLY A 205 3.54 13.73 -4.24
CA GLY A 205 2.97 13.46 -2.93
C GLY A 205 3.71 12.39 -2.12
N ILE A 206 4.45 11.46 -2.74
CA ILE A 206 5.42 10.63 -1.99
C ILE A 206 6.51 11.53 -1.38
N ARG A 207 7.04 12.51 -2.13
CA ARG A 207 8.00 13.48 -1.61
C ARG A 207 7.40 14.29 -0.46
N ASP A 208 6.15 14.75 -0.59
CA ASP A 208 5.46 15.51 0.48
C ASP A 208 5.27 14.67 1.74
N VAL A 209 4.89 13.38 1.60
CA VAL A 209 4.73 12.48 2.76
C VAL A 209 6.07 12.28 3.46
N LEU A 210 7.13 11.97 2.71
CA LEU A 210 8.47 11.78 3.26
C LEU A 210 9.01 13.05 3.91
N ALA A 211 8.80 14.21 3.29
CA ALA A 211 9.16 15.49 3.87
C ALA A 211 8.41 15.75 5.20
N GLY A 212 7.14 15.33 5.29
CA GLY A 212 6.38 15.34 6.55
C GLY A 212 6.98 14.45 7.64
N PHE A 213 7.74 13.42 7.26
CA PHE A 213 8.51 12.56 8.16
C PHE A 213 9.93 13.09 8.44
N GLY A 214 10.32 14.21 7.83
CA GLY A 214 11.69 14.72 7.89
C GLY A 214 12.67 13.96 6.99
N MET A 215 12.18 13.13 6.07
CA MET A 215 13.00 12.40 5.11
C MET A 215 13.02 13.10 3.75
N GLU A 216 14.17 13.04 3.07
CA GLU A 216 14.30 13.54 1.71
C GLU A 216 14.39 12.38 0.73
N LEU A 217 13.48 12.32 -0.25
CA LEU A 217 13.51 11.29 -1.29
C LEU A 217 14.71 11.51 -2.22
N THR A 218 15.53 10.48 -2.43
CA THR A 218 16.66 10.55 -3.36
C THR A 218 16.25 10.07 -4.76
N PHE A 219 17.13 10.26 -5.75
CA PHE A 219 16.95 9.67 -7.08
C PHE A 219 16.87 8.13 -7.06
N ALA A 220 17.57 7.47 -6.14
CA ALA A 220 17.46 6.01 -5.98
C ALA A 220 16.09 5.61 -5.42
N GLY A 221 15.52 6.43 -4.52
CA GLY A 221 14.15 6.27 -4.06
C GLY A 221 13.14 6.43 -5.18
N GLU A 222 13.29 7.45 -6.03
CA GLU A 222 12.42 7.63 -7.20
C GLU A 222 12.46 6.44 -8.16
N ALA A 223 13.66 5.89 -8.40
CA ALA A 223 13.84 4.69 -9.21
C ALA A 223 13.19 3.45 -8.57
N LEU A 224 13.32 3.29 -7.25
CA LEU A 224 12.66 2.21 -6.50
C LEU A 224 11.14 2.31 -6.61
N VAL A 225 10.57 3.50 -6.39
CA VAL A 225 9.13 3.73 -6.54
C VAL A 225 8.68 3.39 -7.96
N GLY A 226 9.41 3.87 -8.98
CA GLY A 226 9.15 3.54 -10.38
C GLY A 226 9.12 2.04 -10.65
N ALA A 227 10.11 1.31 -10.14
CA ALA A 227 10.20 -0.14 -10.28
C ALA A 227 9.02 -0.86 -9.60
N ARG A 228 8.62 -0.46 -8.39
CA ARG A 228 7.52 -1.10 -7.65
C ARG A 228 6.15 -0.82 -8.26
N VAL A 229 5.89 0.42 -8.65
CA VAL A 229 4.63 0.79 -9.32
C VAL A 229 4.51 0.07 -10.66
N SER A 230 5.62 -0.02 -11.42
CA SER A 230 5.65 -0.79 -12.67
C SER A 230 5.41 -2.30 -12.46
N ALA A 231 5.76 -2.83 -11.29
CA ALA A 231 5.48 -4.20 -10.88
C ALA A 231 4.04 -4.38 -10.32
N GLY A 232 3.23 -3.34 -10.30
CA GLY A 232 1.83 -3.38 -9.84
C GLY A 232 1.64 -3.05 -8.35
N ALA A 233 2.67 -2.61 -7.63
CA ALA A 233 2.52 -2.15 -6.26
C ALA A 233 1.75 -0.83 -6.21
N THR A 234 0.99 -0.62 -5.13
CA THR A 234 0.39 0.70 -4.89
C THR A 234 1.46 1.70 -4.48
N ALA A 235 1.18 3.00 -4.65
CA ALA A 235 2.11 4.03 -4.24
C ALA A 235 2.34 4.07 -2.71
N GLY A 236 1.37 3.63 -1.90
CA GLY A 236 1.56 3.46 -0.46
C GLY A 236 2.50 2.31 -0.12
N ASP A 237 2.41 1.19 -0.84
CA ASP A 237 3.34 0.06 -0.65
C ASP A 237 4.75 0.45 -1.08
N ALA A 238 4.89 1.20 -2.18
CA ALA A 238 6.17 1.73 -2.65
C ALA A 238 6.78 2.70 -1.63
N LEU A 239 5.97 3.58 -1.00
CA LEU A 239 6.41 4.46 0.08
C LEU A 239 6.93 3.66 1.29
N CYS A 240 6.19 2.62 1.71
CA CYS A 240 6.61 1.73 2.79
C CYS A 240 7.99 1.11 2.51
N GLU A 241 8.22 0.67 1.28
CA GLU A 241 9.52 0.16 0.88
C GLU A 241 10.61 1.22 0.88
N VAL A 242 10.35 2.42 0.37
CA VAL A 242 11.33 3.51 0.42
C VAL A 242 11.81 3.75 1.85
N VAL A 243 10.88 3.79 2.81
CA VAL A 243 11.21 3.92 4.24
C VAL A 243 12.03 2.71 4.72
N LEU A 244 11.58 1.49 4.45
CA LEU A 244 12.28 0.27 4.87
C LEU A 244 13.72 0.22 4.35
N PHE A 245 13.93 0.55 3.08
CA PHE A 245 15.26 0.59 2.48
C PHE A 245 16.12 1.71 3.07
N ALA A 246 15.56 2.88 3.35
CA ALA A 246 16.29 3.97 3.99
C ALA A 246 16.82 3.54 5.37
N PHE A 247 16.01 2.83 6.17
CA PHE A 247 16.45 2.26 7.45
C PHE A 247 17.49 1.14 7.26
N ALA A 248 17.36 0.29 6.24
CA ALA A 248 18.36 -0.73 5.96
C ALA A 248 19.73 -0.11 5.58
N HIS A 249 19.73 0.97 4.79
CA HIS A 249 20.94 1.74 4.48
C HIS A 249 21.53 2.40 5.73
N ALA A 250 20.68 3.01 6.57
CA ALA A 250 21.11 3.59 7.83
C ALA A 250 21.73 2.54 8.76
N VAL A 251 21.15 1.35 8.87
CA VAL A 251 21.73 0.24 9.64
C VAL A 251 23.10 -0.16 9.10
N ARG A 252 23.26 -0.27 7.78
CA ARG A 252 24.55 -0.60 7.16
C ARG A 252 25.60 0.47 7.49
N GLU A 253 25.23 1.75 7.45
CA GLU A 253 26.09 2.86 7.83
C GLU A 253 26.42 2.83 9.33
N ASP A 254 25.43 2.60 10.19
CA ASP A 254 25.60 2.49 11.64
C ASP A 254 26.57 1.37 12.02
N VAL A 255 26.48 0.21 11.37
CA VAL A 255 27.46 -0.88 11.56
C VAL A 255 28.85 -0.43 11.13
N ALA A 256 28.97 0.22 9.97
CA ALA A 256 30.26 0.72 9.47
C ALA A 256 30.87 1.82 10.36
N SER A 257 30.03 2.62 11.03
CA SER A 257 30.43 3.71 11.91
C SER A 257 30.53 3.32 13.39
N GLY A 258 30.31 2.04 13.73
CA GLY A 258 30.41 1.53 15.10
C GLY A 258 29.27 1.93 16.05
N GLY A 259 28.04 2.11 15.54
CA GLY A 259 26.83 2.33 16.35
C GLY A 259 26.44 3.80 16.57
N ALA A 260 26.88 4.71 15.69
CA ALA A 260 26.66 6.15 15.86
C ALA A 260 25.19 6.57 15.72
N LEU A 261 24.42 5.96 14.82
CA LEU A 261 23.02 6.28 14.57
C LEU A 261 22.10 5.76 15.67
N VAL A 262 22.40 4.59 16.23
CA VAL A 262 21.67 4.10 17.42
C VAL A 262 21.79 5.09 18.56
N ALA A 263 22.98 5.65 18.78
CA ALA A 263 23.20 6.67 19.80
C ALA A 263 22.46 8.00 19.53
N LEU A 264 22.11 8.28 18.27
CA LEU A 264 21.34 9.46 17.86
C LEU A 264 19.81 9.25 17.93
N GLY A 265 19.33 8.06 18.29
CA GLY A 265 17.89 7.80 18.47
C GLY A 265 17.20 7.18 17.24
N LEU A 266 17.93 6.44 16.40
CA LEU A 266 17.35 5.73 15.26
C LEU A 266 16.16 4.83 15.64
N GLY A 267 16.20 4.20 16.82
CA GLY A 267 15.12 3.36 17.34
C GLY A 267 13.83 4.14 17.62
N ASP A 268 13.94 5.29 18.28
CA ASP A 268 12.78 6.15 18.57
C ASP A 268 12.14 6.66 17.28
N TYR A 269 12.97 7.06 16.31
CA TYR A 269 12.52 7.50 15.00
C TYR A 269 11.83 6.37 14.21
N ALA A 270 12.35 5.14 14.24
CA ALA A 270 11.67 4.00 13.62
C ALA A 270 10.31 3.71 14.25
N ALA A 271 10.19 3.85 15.57
CA ALA A 271 8.92 3.65 16.27
C ALA A 271 7.88 4.72 15.87
N GLU A 272 8.32 5.98 15.73
CA GLU A 272 7.48 7.06 15.20
C GLU A 272 7.05 6.77 13.76
N MET A 273 7.98 6.35 12.90
CA MET A 273 7.69 5.95 11.51
C MET A 273 6.72 4.78 11.43
N ALA A 274 6.88 3.76 12.26
CA ALA A 274 5.92 2.68 12.35
C ALA A 274 4.53 3.21 12.78
N GLY A 275 4.47 4.22 13.65
CA GLY A 275 3.23 4.90 14.02
C GLY A 275 2.57 5.62 12.85
N GLU A 276 3.33 6.41 12.09
CA GLU A 276 2.82 7.14 10.92
C GLU A 276 2.37 6.21 9.78
N LEU A 277 3.15 5.17 9.49
CA LEU A 277 2.78 4.16 8.48
C LEU A 277 1.49 3.42 8.88
N ARG A 278 1.27 3.13 10.17
CA ARG A 278 -0.02 2.59 10.64
C ARG A 278 -1.18 3.55 10.41
N LYS A 279 -0.99 4.87 10.59
CA LYS A 279 -2.04 5.86 10.29
C LYS A 279 -2.39 5.88 8.80
N LEU A 280 -1.38 5.82 7.93
CA LEU A 280 -1.59 5.72 6.48
C LEU A 280 -2.32 4.44 6.09
N HIS A 281 -1.97 3.30 6.70
CA HIS A 281 -2.69 2.05 6.51
C HIS A 281 -4.14 2.14 7.00
N ALA A 282 -4.39 2.69 8.19
CA ALA A 282 -5.74 2.89 8.71
C ALA A 282 -6.59 3.83 7.83
N ALA A 283 -5.95 4.72 7.07
CA ALA A 283 -6.59 5.56 6.07
C ALA A 283 -6.83 4.85 4.72
N GLY A 284 -6.44 3.57 4.59
CA GLY A 284 -6.59 2.77 3.38
C GLY A 284 -5.58 3.10 2.28
N LEU A 285 -4.46 3.74 2.61
CA LEU A 285 -3.45 4.17 1.63
C LEU A 285 -2.36 3.12 1.39
N ILE A 286 -2.18 2.18 2.32
CA ILE A 286 -1.21 1.10 2.24
C ILE A 286 -1.96 -0.23 2.31
N GLY A 287 -1.59 -1.19 1.46
CA GLY A 287 -2.22 -2.51 1.39
C GLY A 287 -2.07 -3.31 2.69
N ALA A 288 -3.11 -4.08 3.04
CA ALA A 288 -3.11 -4.91 4.24
C ALA A 288 -2.11 -6.08 4.13
N ASP A 289 -1.85 -6.57 2.92
CA ASP A 289 -1.07 -7.79 2.68
C ASP A 289 0.40 -7.66 3.11
N ARG A 290 0.90 -6.43 3.26
CA ARG A 290 2.33 -6.16 3.44
C ARG A 290 2.68 -5.33 4.66
N ILE A 291 1.78 -4.45 5.12
CA ILE A 291 2.09 -3.49 6.17
C ILE A 291 2.60 -4.16 7.45
N GLU A 292 2.01 -5.28 7.88
CA GLU A 292 2.43 -5.96 9.11
C GLU A 292 3.86 -6.51 9.00
N ALA A 293 4.17 -7.14 7.88
CA ALA A 293 5.51 -7.68 7.62
C ALA A 293 6.56 -6.56 7.51
N ASP A 294 6.25 -5.47 6.80
CA ASP A 294 7.18 -4.36 6.61
C ASP A 294 7.38 -3.57 7.91
N LEU A 295 6.35 -3.41 8.74
CA LEU A 295 6.48 -2.82 10.09
C LEU A 295 7.30 -3.71 11.02
N ALA A 296 7.09 -5.02 10.99
CA ALA A 296 7.89 -5.95 11.79
C ALA A 296 9.38 -5.88 11.41
N ARG A 297 9.68 -5.79 10.10
CA ARG A 297 11.05 -5.60 9.61
C ARG A 297 11.63 -4.25 10.03
N LEU A 298 10.85 -3.18 9.95
CA LEU A 298 11.29 -1.84 10.37
C LEU A 298 11.69 -1.83 11.86
N VAL A 299 10.89 -2.45 12.72
CA VAL A 299 11.22 -2.58 14.16
C VAL A 299 12.47 -3.44 14.35
N ALA A 300 12.56 -4.60 13.69
CA ALA A 300 13.70 -5.49 13.79
C ALA A 300 15.02 -4.86 13.30
N LEU A 301 14.96 -3.90 12.36
CA LEU A 301 16.13 -3.11 11.95
C LEU A 301 16.68 -2.19 13.04
N THR A 302 15.93 -1.96 14.12
CA THR A 302 16.37 -1.11 15.24
C THR A 302 16.76 -1.89 16.49
N GLU A 303 16.55 -3.20 16.51
CA GLU A 303 16.96 -4.06 17.60
C GLU A 303 18.48 -4.29 17.58
N ASP A 304 19.11 -4.32 18.76
CA ASP A 304 20.54 -4.61 18.85
C ASP A 304 20.83 -6.08 18.57
N GLY A 305 21.84 -6.35 17.73
CA GLY A 305 22.40 -7.68 17.55
C GLY A 305 22.72 -8.06 16.09
N PRO A 306 23.30 -9.26 15.87
CA PRO A 306 23.72 -9.71 14.55
C PRO A 306 22.54 -9.97 13.59
N ALA A 307 21.34 -10.21 14.14
CA ALA A 307 20.12 -10.37 13.34
C ALA A 307 19.76 -9.09 12.57
N ARG A 308 20.04 -7.92 13.14
CA ARG A 308 19.82 -6.59 12.54
C ARG A 308 20.62 -6.42 11.25
N GLU A 309 21.91 -6.76 11.30
CA GLU A 309 22.83 -6.67 10.16
C GLU A 309 22.44 -7.65 9.05
N ALA A 310 22.11 -8.90 9.42
CA ALA A 310 21.65 -9.90 8.46
C ALA A 310 20.34 -9.49 7.76
N LEU A 311 19.40 -8.90 8.51
CA LEU A 311 18.15 -8.37 7.97
C LEU A 311 18.41 -7.21 7.00
N ALA A 312 19.24 -6.24 7.39
CA ALA A 312 19.62 -5.13 6.52
C ALA A 312 20.30 -5.62 5.24
N ALA A 313 21.26 -6.55 5.34
CA ALA A 313 21.90 -7.15 4.18
C ALA A 313 20.91 -7.90 3.27
N GLY A 314 19.93 -8.59 3.85
CA GLY A 314 18.85 -9.25 3.12
C GLY A 314 17.98 -8.27 2.34
N ILE A 315 17.57 -7.16 2.97
CA ILE A 315 16.80 -6.10 2.30
C ILE A 315 17.64 -5.46 1.19
N LEU A 316 18.90 -5.14 1.46
CA LEU A 316 19.83 -4.51 0.51
C LEU A 316 20.34 -5.45 -0.59
N SER A 317 19.91 -6.72 -0.61
CA SER A 317 20.14 -7.61 -1.75
C SER A 317 19.25 -7.29 -2.96
N ASP A 318 18.21 -6.46 -2.78
CA ASP A 318 17.39 -5.99 -3.88
C ASP A 318 18.21 -5.14 -4.87
N PRO A 319 18.16 -5.44 -6.17
CA PRO A 319 19.03 -4.82 -7.17
C PRO A 319 18.72 -3.34 -7.41
N VAL A 320 17.53 -2.85 -7.01
CA VAL A 320 17.12 -1.45 -7.19
C VAL A 320 17.32 -0.69 -5.89
N GLY A 321 16.73 -1.17 -4.79
CA GLY A 321 16.76 -0.48 -3.50
C GLY A 321 18.09 -0.63 -2.76
N GLY A 322 18.86 -1.69 -3.03
CA GLY A 322 20.08 -2.02 -2.29
C GLY A 322 21.33 -1.20 -2.66
N LEU A 323 21.33 -0.57 -3.84
CA LEU A 323 22.52 0.08 -4.38
C LEU A 323 22.85 1.40 -3.68
N LEU A 324 21.84 2.25 -3.47
CA LEU A 324 21.99 3.59 -2.91
C LEU A 324 20.84 3.92 -1.96
N PRO A 325 21.06 4.81 -0.96
CA PRO A 325 20.01 5.24 -0.04
C PRO A 325 18.79 5.76 -0.79
N THR A 326 17.62 5.21 -0.50
CA THR A 326 16.34 5.54 -1.15
C THR A 326 15.75 6.86 -0.63
N ALA A 327 15.99 7.15 0.63
CA ALA A 327 15.69 8.44 1.24
C ALA A 327 16.78 8.78 2.26
N LEU A 328 17.03 10.06 2.47
CA LEU A 328 17.90 10.55 3.52
C LEU A 328 17.09 10.68 4.80
N LEU A 329 17.66 10.19 5.91
CA LEU A 329 17.10 10.41 7.25
C LEU A 329 17.10 11.90 7.62
N PRO A 330 16.32 12.30 8.65
CA PRO A 330 16.39 13.64 9.23
C PRO A 330 17.82 14.05 9.59
N GLU A 331 18.12 15.34 9.50
CA GLU A 331 19.47 15.88 9.72
C GLU A 331 20.02 15.53 11.11
N GLU A 332 19.17 15.42 12.12
CA GLU A 332 19.52 15.06 13.49
C GLU A 332 20.07 13.64 13.61
N LEU A 333 19.69 12.77 12.68
CA LEU A 333 20.15 11.38 12.57
C LEU A 333 21.29 11.22 11.57
N ARG A 334 21.81 12.30 10.98
CA ARG A 334 22.98 12.21 10.10
C ARG A 334 24.25 12.33 10.96
N PRO A 335 25.24 11.45 10.79
CA PRO A 335 26.50 11.60 11.50
C PRO A 335 27.13 12.94 11.10
N ALA A 336 27.67 13.67 12.07
CA ALA A 336 28.30 14.98 11.85
C ALA A 336 29.57 14.82 11.00
N GLY A 337 29.42 14.77 9.68
CA GLY A 337 30.50 14.37 8.80
C GLY A 337 30.14 14.37 7.32
N GLU A 338 29.43 15.38 6.83
CA GLU A 338 29.45 15.78 5.42
C GLU A 338 28.79 17.17 5.29
N ALA A 339 29.62 18.22 5.41
CA ALA A 339 29.32 19.59 5.02
C ALA A 339 30.56 20.16 4.30
#